data_AF-A0A8S9WB76-F1
#
_entry.id   AF-A0A8S9WB76-F1
#
_cell.length_a   1.000
_cell.length_b   1.000
_cell.length_c   1.000
_cell.angle_alpha   90.00
_cell.angle_beta   90.00
_cell.angle_gamma   90.00
#
_symmetry.space_group_name_H-M   'P 1'
#
loop_
_entity.id
_entity.type
_entity.pdbx_description
1 polymer ?
#
loop_
_entity_poly.entity_id
_entity_poly.type
_entity_poly.pdbx_seq_one_letter_code
_entity_poly.pdbx_strand_id
1 'polypeptide(L)'
;SEVADIKTMKREKEQAWCCGSGGGVKSAFDDFALWSATERLKEAKEAGADALVSACPFCKRNLKEAAEKEEIEVYDVVELVNRCLEG
;
A
#
# COMPACT_ATOMS: atom_id res chain seq x y z
N SER A 1 0.19 18.31 16.85
CA SER A 1 1.21 17.37 16.37
C SER A 1 0.68 16.76 15.10
N GLU A 2 1.26 17.06 13.94
CA GLU A 2 0.86 16.38 12.70
C GLU A 2 1.43 14.96 12.74
N VAL A 3 0.54 13.97 12.72
CA VAL A 3 0.87 12.54 12.85
C VAL A 3 1.48 12.00 11.56
N ALA A 4 1.05 12.52 10.41
CA ALA A 4 1.61 12.25 9.09
C ALA A 4 1.17 13.35 8.10
N ASP A 5 1.99 13.59 7.07
CA ASP A 5 1.61 14.37 5.88
C ASP A 5 1.02 13.43 4.83
N ILE A 6 -0.26 13.62 4.48
CA ILE A 6 -0.99 12.71 3.58
C ILE A 6 -0.83 13.17 2.13
N LYS A 7 -0.22 12.32 1.30
CA LYS A 7 -0.06 12.58 -0.14
C LYS A 7 -1.24 12.07 -0.95
N THR A 8 -1.75 12.90 -1.86
CA THR A 8 -2.75 12.50 -2.86
C THR A 8 -2.09 11.74 -4.00
N MET A 9 -2.53 10.51 -4.25
CA MET A 9 -2.07 9.67 -5.36
C MET A 9 -2.82 10.00 -6.66
N LYS A 10 -2.24 9.59 -7.80
CA LYS A 10 -2.83 9.75 -9.14
C LYS A 10 -4.27 9.20 -9.24
N ARG A 11 -4.55 8.07 -8.60
CA ARG A 11 -5.90 7.48 -8.52
C ARG A 11 -6.29 7.30 -7.06
N GLU A 12 -7.23 8.12 -6.60
CA GLU A 12 -7.74 8.14 -5.22
C GLU A 12 -9.26 7.95 -5.16
N LYS A 13 -9.78 7.71 -3.94
CA LYS A 13 -11.21 7.56 -3.65
C LYS A 13 -11.88 6.54 -4.57
N GLU A 14 -12.93 6.92 -5.31
CA GLU A 14 -13.69 6.03 -6.18
C GLU A 14 -12.88 5.54 -7.39
N GLN A 15 -11.76 6.22 -7.71
CA GLN A 15 -10.85 5.83 -8.78
C GLN A 15 -9.68 4.98 -8.30
N ALA A 16 -9.53 4.80 -6.97
CA ALA A 16 -8.44 4.00 -6.41
C ALA A 16 -8.55 2.54 -6.84
N TRP A 17 -7.46 1.99 -7.37
CA TRP A 17 -7.40 0.58 -7.70
C TRP A 17 -7.19 -0.30 -6.46
N CYS A 18 -7.65 -1.54 -6.57
CA CYS A 18 -7.40 -2.58 -5.58
C CYS A 18 -5.91 -2.99 -5.55
N CYS A 19 -5.45 -3.53 -4.42
CA CYS A 19 -4.12 -4.16 -4.33
C CYS A 19 -4.00 -5.44 -5.17
N GLY A 20 -5.10 -5.99 -5.69
CA GLY A 20 -5.12 -7.21 -6.51
C GLY A 20 -5.22 -8.53 -5.74
N SER A 21 -5.15 -8.54 -4.40
CA SER A 21 -5.12 -9.81 -3.63
C SER A 21 -6.48 -10.44 -3.34
N GLY A 22 -7.57 -9.66 -3.33
CA GLY A 22 -8.89 -10.11 -2.89
C GLY A 22 -9.54 -11.14 -3.82
N GLY A 23 -10.65 -11.74 -3.37
CA GLY A 23 -11.49 -12.61 -4.22
C GLY A 23 -10.81 -13.88 -4.75
N GLY A 24 -9.71 -14.32 -4.14
CA GLY A 24 -8.92 -15.47 -4.60
C GLY A 24 -7.95 -15.15 -5.74
N VAL A 25 -7.86 -13.88 -6.17
CA VAL A 25 -7.02 -13.47 -7.30
C VAL A 25 -5.54 -13.74 -7.03
N LYS A 26 -5.03 -13.47 -5.81
CA LYS A 26 -3.64 -13.81 -5.45
C LYS A 26 -3.32 -15.30 -5.65
N SER A 27 -4.27 -16.19 -5.34
CA SER A 27 -4.08 -17.63 -5.47
C SER A 27 -4.21 -18.12 -6.92
N ALA A 28 -5.10 -17.53 -7.70
CA ALA A 28 -5.39 -17.97 -9.07
C ALA A 28 -4.53 -17.28 -10.14
N PHE A 29 -4.14 -16.03 -9.90
CA PHE A 29 -3.48 -15.13 -10.84
C PHE A 29 -2.43 -14.26 -10.11
N ASP A 30 -1.41 -14.90 -9.55
CA ASP A 30 -0.40 -14.27 -8.70
C ASP A 30 0.31 -13.08 -9.39
N ASP A 31 0.74 -13.27 -10.64
CA ASP A 31 1.40 -12.22 -11.44
C ASP A 31 0.53 -10.97 -11.60
N PHE A 32 -0.79 -11.14 -11.80
CA PHE A 32 -1.71 -10.02 -11.92
C PHE A 32 -1.92 -9.31 -10.58
N ALA A 33 -2.02 -10.08 -9.48
CA ALA A 33 -2.12 -9.50 -8.15
C ALA A 33 -0.88 -8.67 -7.80
N LEU A 34 0.32 -9.18 -8.12
CA LEU A 34 1.57 -8.46 -7.91
C LEU A 34 1.73 -7.25 -8.81
N TRP A 35 1.31 -7.35 -10.08
CA TRP A 35 1.29 -6.21 -10.99
C TRP A 35 0.38 -5.09 -10.46
N SER A 36 -0.84 -5.41 -10.03
CA SER A 36 -1.79 -4.43 -9.48
C SER A 36 -1.26 -3.74 -8.23
N ALA A 37 -0.61 -4.49 -7.32
CA ALA A 37 0.07 -3.92 -6.16
C ALA A 37 1.23 -3.01 -6.56
N THR A 38 2.08 -3.44 -7.50
CA THR A 38 3.21 -2.65 -7.99
C THR A 38 2.75 -1.30 -8.57
N GLU A 39 1.67 -1.30 -9.36
CA GLU A 39 1.11 -0.07 -9.90
C GLU A 39 0.55 0.87 -8.81
N ARG A 40 0.06 0.35 -7.68
CA ARG A 40 -0.29 1.19 -6.51
C ARG A 40 0.94 1.81 -5.86
N LEU A 41 2.01 1.05 -5.69
CA LEU A 41 3.24 1.53 -5.07
C LEU A 41 3.92 2.62 -5.91
N LYS A 42 3.92 2.47 -7.24
CA LYS A 42 4.42 3.50 -8.16
C LYS A 42 3.67 4.81 -8.01
N GLU A 43 2.34 4.78 -7.90
CA GLU A 43 1.57 6.01 -7.66
C GLU A 43 1.89 6.69 -6.33
N ALA A 44 2.10 5.90 -5.27
CA ALA A 44 2.49 6.44 -3.98
C ALA A 44 3.86 7.13 -4.07
N LYS A 45 4.82 6.52 -4.77
CA LYS A 45 6.14 7.11 -5.04
C LYS A 45 6.07 8.37 -5.91
N GLU A 46 5.28 8.34 -6.99
CA GLU A 46 5.04 9.51 -7.86
C GLU A 46 4.44 10.68 -7.08
N ALA A 47 3.61 10.40 -6.07
CA ALA A 47 3.05 11.41 -5.17
C ALA A 47 4.04 11.90 -4.09
N GLY A 48 5.23 11.31 -4.02
CA GLY A 48 6.25 11.65 -3.02
C GLY A 48 5.93 11.14 -1.62
N ALA A 49 5.25 10.00 -1.50
CA ALA A 49 4.99 9.36 -0.21
C ALA A 49 6.17 8.48 0.23
N ASP A 50 6.58 8.60 1.50
CA ASP A 50 7.63 7.75 2.09
C ASP A 50 7.15 6.32 2.40
N ALA A 51 5.84 6.17 2.60
CA ALA A 51 5.22 4.91 2.93
C ALA A 51 3.76 4.85 2.47
N LEU A 52 3.27 3.62 2.24
CA LEU A 52 1.86 3.33 1.99
C LEU A 52 1.25 2.61 3.21
N VAL A 53 0.06 3.01 3.62
CA VAL A 53 -0.61 2.45 4.80
C VAL A 53 -1.93 1.81 4.40
N SER A 54 -2.24 0.63 4.96
CA SER A 54 -3.51 -0.05 4.73
C SER A 54 -4.05 -0.65 6.02
N ALA A 55 -5.38 -0.61 6.20
CA ALA A 55 -6.06 -1.32 7.28
C ALA A 55 -6.45 -2.76 6.89
N CYS A 56 -6.15 -3.21 5.68
CA CYS A 56 -6.52 -4.52 5.17
C CYS A 56 -5.31 -5.48 5.20
N PRO A 57 -5.37 -6.60 5.94
CA PRO A 57 -4.27 -7.56 6.03
C PRO A 57 -3.87 -8.18 4.67
N PHE A 58 -4.84 -8.38 3.77
CA PHE A 58 -4.55 -8.87 2.41
C PHE A 58 -3.81 -7.83 1.57
N CYS A 59 -4.22 -6.57 1.66
CA CYS A 59 -3.53 -5.47 1.00
C CYS A 59 -2.09 -5.36 1.50
N LYS A 60 -1.90 -5.32 2.83
CA LYS A 60 -0.56 -5.25 3.42
C LYS A 60 0.35 -6.37 2.93
N ARG A 61 -0.12 -7.63 2.96
CA ARG A 61 0.69 -8.78 2.50
C ARG A 61 1.15 -8.60 1.05
N ASN A 62 0.21 -8.32 0.14
CA ASN A 62 0.50 -8.26 -1.28
C ASN A 62 1.30 -6.99 -1.67
N LEU A 63 1.00 -5.85 -1.05
CA LEU A 63 1.75 -4.62 -1.24
C LEU A 63 3.17 -4.74 -0.69
N LYS A 64 3.36 -5.38 0.47
CA LYS A 64 4.69 -5.60 1.05
C LYS A 64 5.56 -6.49 0.17
N GLU A 65 4.99 -7.54 -0.41
CA GLU A 65 5.69 -8.41 -1.37
C GLU A 65 6.08 -7.64 -2.65
N ALA A 66 5.20 -6.81 -3.19
CA ALA A 66 5.52 -5.95 -4.33
C ALA A 66 6.56 -4.86 -4.00
N ALA A 67 6.56 -4.36 -2.75
CA ALA A 67 7.44 -3.31 -2.29
C ALA A 67 8.92 -3.69 -2.22
N GLU A 68 9.24 -4.99 -2.15
CA GLU A 68 10.63 -5.48 -2.21
C GLU A 68 11.39 -4.99 -3.46
N LYS A 69 10.66 -4.65 -4.53
CA LYS A 69 11.23 -4.12 -5.79
C LYS A 69 11.07 -2.61 -5.95
N GLU A 70 10.22 -1.97 -5.16
CA GLU A 70 9.86 -0.55 -5.32
C GLU A 70 10.45 0.36 -4.23
N GLU A 71 11.15 -0.18 -3.23
CA GLU A 71 11.85 0.62 -2.19
C GLU A 71 10.93 1.64 -1.48
N ILE A 72 9.69 1.25 -1.19
CA ILE A 72 8.73 2.04 -0.40
C ILE A 72 8.21 1.21 0.76
N GLU A 73 8.07 1.82 1.93
CA GLU A 73 7.60 1.11 3.12
C GLU A 73 6.09 0.86 3.07
N VAL A 74 5.65 -0.28 3.63
CA VAL A 74 4.22 -0.64 3.70
C VAL A 74 3.85 -0.99 5.14
N TYR A 75 2.89 -0.25 5.71
CA TYR A 75 2.43 -0.43 7.09
C TYR A 75 0.96 -0.81 7.18
N ASP A 76 0.64 -1.53 8.26
CA ASP A 76 -0.72 -1.57 8.79
C ASP A 76 -1.06 -0.26 9.53
N VAL A 77 -2.34 0.13 9.56
CA VAL A 77 -2.77 1.31 10.32
C VAL A 77 -2.40 1.23 11.81
N VAL A 78 -2.45 0.04 12.42
CA VAL A 78 -2.07 -0.17 13.83
C VAL A 78 -0.56 -0.01 14.02
N GLU A 79 0.25 -0.43 13.05
CA GLU A 79 1.70 -0.22 13.10
C GLU A 79 2.05 1.27 13.04
N LEU A 80 1.35 2.04 12.19
CA LEU A 80 1.52 3.48 12.14
C LEU A 80 1.16 4.11 13.50
N VAL A 81 0.00 3.76 14.07
CA VAL A 81 -0.42 4.28 15.37
C VAL A 81 0.59 3.94 16.46
N ASN A 82 1.10 2.70 16.50
CA ASN A 82 2.08 2.28 17.50
C ASN A 82 3.36 3.13 17.42
N ARG A 83 3.86 3.42 16.21
CA ARG A 83 5.04 4.29 16.01
C ARG A 83 4.84 5.71 16.52
N CYS A 84 3.60 6.21 16.53
CA CYS A 84 3.27 7.53 17.07
C CYS A 84 3.13 7.54 18.59
N LEU A 85 2.97 6.37 19.24
CA LEU A 85 2.90 6.24 20.69
C LEU A 85 4.28 5.99 21.32
N GLU A 86 5.20 5.41 20.55
CA GLU A 86 6.58 5.12 20.98
C GLU A 86 7.55 6.30 20.79
N GLY A 87 7.10 7.41 20.20
CA GLY A 87 7.84 8.66 20.03
C GLY A 87 7.39 9.75 21.01
#